data_AF-A0A9D5EDV7-F1
#
_entry.id   AF-A0A9D5EDV7-F1
#
_cell.length_a   1.000
_cell.length_b   1.000
_cell.length_c   1.000
_cell.angle_alpha   90.00
_cell.angle_beta   90.00
_cell.angle_gamma   90.00
#
_symmetry.space_group_name_H-M   'P 1'
#
loop_
_entity.id
_entity.type
_entity.pdbx_description
1 polymer ?
#
loop_
_entity_poly.entity_id
_entity_poly.type
_entity_poly.pdbx_seq_one_letter_code
_entity_poly.pdbx_strand_id
1 'polypeptide(L)'
;MALEGREFHRLRVYHARQRNQRRITAILASMERRLPLEYEGWQQHEPIFRRLSTPELVAEVQDGSPDRRLAALSVIDLSEVASSTIEDWIRALPDAEANELAGAIPVQRPHSSCKDDLRWVEVARLGYEKRRLPTFLVMLFSSLEALDSRHCPEAPQAWENIGDWLGDVYDRLVKDGDSEALEDISLFVFENYLDRDSIFDAFCGMVVRHEALAMQVSANPSLLLPELPREKQQLVLEEAAANGGRPFKEAWAALNGRA
;
A
#
# COMPACT_ATOMS: atom_id res chain seq x y z
N MET A 1 14.66 -33.20 5.47
CA MET A 1 14.30 -32.65 4.14
C MET A 1 13.17 -31.60 4.16
N ALA A 2 12.41 -31.39 5.25
CA ALA A 2 11.33 -30.38 5.30
C ALA A 2 11.75 -28.99 5.87
N LEU A 3 12.99 -28.84 6.35
CA LEU A 3 13.50 -27.61 6.99
C LEU A 3 14.18 -26.66 5.99
N GLU A 4 14.84 -27.18 4.96
CA GLU A 4 15.54 -26.38 3.94
C GLU A 4 14.57 -25.56 3.05
N GLY A 5 13.34 -26.04 2.83
CA GLY A 5 12.34 -25.33 2.02
C GLY A 5 11.75 -24.07 2.67
N ARG A 6 11.66 -24.02 4.01
CA ARG A 6 11.12 -22.85 4.73
C ARG A 6 12.14 -21.71 4.81
N GLU A 7 13.43 -22.05 4.90
CA GLU A 7 14.52 -21.07 4.96
C GLU A 7 14.76 -20.42 3.59
N PHE A 8 14.69 -21.21 2.51
CA PHE A 8 14.73 -20.69 1.14
C PHE A 8 13.53 -19.80 0.78
N HIS A 9 12.34 -20.14 1.26
CA HIS A 9 11.16 -19.29 1.08
C HIS A 9 11.28 -17.98 1.86
N ARG A 10 11.74 -18.00 3.13
CA ARG A 10 12.02 -16.78 3.91
C ARG A 10 13.08 -15.89 3.27
N LEU A 11 14.15 -16.46 2.71
CA LEU A 11 15.21 -15.73 2.02
C LEU A 11 14.74 -15.13 0.68
N ARG A 12 13.89 -15.83 -0.09
CA ARG A 12 13.27 -15.27 -1.30
C ARG A 12 12.28 -14.14 -0.98
N VAL A 13 11.44 -14.31 0.03
CA VAL A 13 10.53 -13.26 0.53
C VAL A 13 11.32 -12.04 1.02
N TYR A 14 12.44 -12.26 1.72
CA TYR A 14 13.33 -11.19 2.17
C TYR A 14 14.00 -10.44 1.00
N HIS A 15 14.47 -11.15 -0.03
CA HIS A 15 15.09 -10.53 -1.20
C HIS A 15 14.08 -9.86 -2.16
N ALA A 16 12.86 -10.38 -2.27
CA ALA A 16 11.75 -9.73 -2.96
C ALA A 16 11.33 -8.45 -2.22
N ARG A 17 11.19 -8.51 -0.89
CA ARG A 17 10.97 -7.33 -0.03
C ARG A 17 12.09 -6.30 -0.14
N GLN A 18 13.36 -6.69 -0.24
CA GLN A 18 14.48 -5.76 -0.43
C GLN A 18 14.48 -5.08 -1.81
N ARG A 19 14.05 -5.78 -2.88
CA ARG A 19 13.86 -5.17 -4.21
C ARG A 19 12.66 -4.22 -4.20
N ASN A 20 11.60 -4.57 -3.48
CA ASN A 20 10.42 -3.72 -3.31
C ASN A 20 10.68 -2.51 -2.43
N GLN A 21 11.47 -2.61 -1.36
CA GLN A 21 11.90 -1.46 -0.57
C GLN A 21 12.63 -0.45 -1.47
N ARG A 22 13.52 -0.91 -2.35
CA ARG A 22 14.23 -0.03 -3.31
C ARG A 22 13.32 0.58 -4.37
N ARG A 23 12.29 -0.15 -4.83
CA ARG A 23 11.26 0.37 -5.75
C ARG A 23 10.32 1.37 -5.07
N ILE A 24 9.84 1.07 -3.86
CA ILE A 24 9.04 1.99 -3.03
C ILE A 24 9.86 3.24 -2.71
N THR A 25 11.12 3.11 -2.30
CA THR A 25 12.01 4.27 -2.10
C THR A 25 12.23 5.04 -3.40
N ALA A 26 12.36 4.37 -4.56
CA ALA A 26 12.48 5.05 -5.84
C ALA A 26 11.18 5.73 -6.32
N ILE A 27 10.01 5.19 -5.96
CA ILE A 27 8.72 5.79 -6.29
C ILE A 27 8.39 6.94 -5.34
N LEU A 28 8.63 6.79 -4.04
CA LEU A 28 8.61 7.88 -3.06
C LEU A 28 9.59 8.99 -3.48
N ALA A 29 10.78 8.64 -3.99
CA ALA A 29 11.71 9.60 -4.59
C ALA A 29 11.27 10.16 -5.96
N SER A 30 10.42 9.46 -6.72
CA SER A 30 9.81 10.03 -7.94
C SER A 30 8.59 10.91 -7.63
N MET A 31 7.95 10.69 -6.49
CA MET A 31 6.90 11.52 -5.90
C MET A 31 7.48 12.80 -5.28
N GLU A 32 8.80 12.92 -5.13
CA GLU A 32 9.54 14.20 -5.14
C GLU A 32 9.46 14.88 -6.54
N ARG A 33 8.28 14.86 -7.18
CA ARG A 33 7.90 15.91 -8.14
C ARG A 33 8.12 17.21 -7.37
N ARG A 34 8.95 18.11 -7.92
CA ARG A 34 9.31 19.40 -7.31
C ARG A 34 8.13 19.96 -6.55
N LEU A 35 8.25 19.96 -5.22
CA LEU A 35 7.22 20.53 -4.35
C LEU A 35 6.91 21.95 -4.86
N PRO A 36 5.63 22.37 -4.82
CA PRO A 36 5.28 23.74 -5.17
C PRO A 36 6.16 24.77 -4.44
N LEU A 37 6.34 25.96 -5.04
CA LEU A 37 7.23 27.00 -4.48
C LEU A 37 6.89 27.40 -3.04
N GLU A 38 5.64 27.23 -2.62
CA GLU A 38 5.20 27.50 -1.24
C GLU A 38 5.86 26.60 -0.17
N TYR A 39 6.47 25.48 -0.58
CA TYR A 39 7.25 24.59 0.29
C TYR A 39 8.77 24.83 0.18
N GLU A 40 9.22 25.84 -0.58
CA GLU A 40 10.65 26.06 -0.78
C GLU A 40 11.37 26.31 0.56
N GLY A 41 12.46 25.57 0.79
CA GLY A 41 13.27 25.70 2.00
C GLY A 41 12.69 25.03 3.25
N TRP A 42 11.63 24.23 3.13
CA TRP A 42 10.99 23.56 4.27
C TRP A 42 11.98 22.77 5.16
N GLN A 43 13.00 22.14 4.56
CA GLN A 43 14.01 21.36 5.29
C GLN A 43 14.83 22.22 6.28
N GLN A 44 14.87 23.54 6.10
CA GLN A 44 15.58 24.46 6.99
C GLN A 44 14.92 24.53 8.37
N HIS A 45 13.62 24.20 8.48
CA HIS A 45 12.89 24.18 9.75
C HIS A 45 13.10 22.89 10.55
N GLU A 46 13.41 21.76 9.90
CA GLU A 46 13.51 20.45 10.57
C GLU A 46 14.40 20.45 11.82
N PRO A 47 15.63 21.04 11.84
CA PRO A 47 16.51 20.95 13.00
C PRO A 47 15.93 21.62 14.25
N ILE A 48 15.12 22.67 14.06
CA ILE A 48 14.43 23.37 15.14
C ILE A 48 13.21 22.54 15.56
N PHE A 49 12.47 22.00 14.60
CA PHE A 49 11.23 21.26 14.85
C PHE A 49 11.44 19.92 15.56
N ARG A 50 12.57 19.25 15.33
CA ARG A 50 12.94 18.04 16.11
C ARG A 50 13.10 18.27 17.61
N ARG A 51 13.14 19.53 18.05
CA ARG A 51 13.22 19.91 19.47
C ARG A 51 11.88 20.34 20.05
N LEU A 52 10.85 20.49 19.21
CA LEU A 52 9.50 20.83 19.63
C LEU A 52 8.79 19.61 20.20
N SER A 53 7.87 19.86 21.12
CA SER A 53 6.95 18.85 21.64
C SER A 53 5.85 18.52 20.62
N THR A 54 5.19 17.37 20.76
CA THR A 54 4.08 16.98 19.90
C THR A 54 2.96 18.05 19.84
N PRO A 55 2.51 18.68 20.95
CA PRO A 55 1.52 19.75 20.86
C PRO A 55 1.98 20.98 20.06
N GLU A 56 3.26 21.34 20.14
CA GLU A 56 3.83 22.42 19.34
C GLU A 56 3.88 22.04 17.85
N LEU A 57 4.27 20.80 17.53
CA LEU A 57 4.23 20.29 16.15
C LEU A 57 2.80 20.24 15.59
N VAL A 58 1.82 19.82 16.39
CA VAL A 58 0.40 19.84 16.02
C VAL A 58 -0.06 21.26 15.68
N ALA A 59 0.33 22.27 16.47
CA ALA A 59 0.03 23.66 16.18
C ALA A 59 0.68 24.15 14.87
N GLU A 60 1.94 23.75 14.61
CA GLU A 60 2.59 24.06 13.34
C GLU A 60 1.87 23.42 12.15
N VAL A 61 1.40 22.18 12.26
CA VAL A 61 0.61 21.52 11.20
C VAL A 61 -0.75 22.18 10.99
N GLN A 62 -1.36 22.75 12.03
CA GLN A 62 -2.68 23.39 11.91
C GLN A 62 -2.61 24.82 11.36
N ASP A 63 -1.67 25.63 11.88
CA ASP A 63 -1.66 27.08 11.68
C ASP A 63 -0.40 27.60 10.96
N GLY A 64 0.61 26.75 10.74
CA GLY A 64 1.85 27.12 10.08
C GLY A 64 1.69 27.43 8.59
N SER A 65 2.69 28.09 8.02
CA SER A 65 2.83 28.23 6.55
C SER A 65 3.10 26.86 5.90
N PRO A 66 2.83 26.66 4.58
CA PRO A 66 2.98 25.36 3.93
C PRO A 66 4.34 24.69 4.14
N ASP A 67 5.44 25.42 3.99
CA ASP A 67 6.80 24.97 4.29
C ASP A 67 7.01 24.52 5.74
N ARG A 68 6.39 25.20 6.70
CA ARG A 68 6.42 24.81 8.12
C ARG A 68 5.55 23.59 8.38
N ARG A 69 4.33 23.53 7.85
CA ARG A 69 3.46 22.35 7.98
C ARG A 69 4.17 21.09 7.48
N LEU A 70 4.78 21.17 6.30
CA LEU A 70 5.53 20.06 5.72
C LEU A 70 6.70 19.63 6.61
N ALA A 71 7.48 20.59 7.13
CA ALA A 71 8.58 20.29 8.05
C ALA A 71 8.11 19.72 9.39
N ALA A 72 6.94 20.13 9.88
CA ALA A 72 6.37 19.57 11.11
C ALA A 72 5.92 18.12 10.88
N LEU A 73 5.25 17.85 9.74
CA LEU A 73 4.85 16.50 9.34
C LEU A 73 6.04 15.56 9.14
N SER A 74 7.18 16.05 8.66
CA SER A 74 8.37 15.20 8.45
C SER A 74 9.03 14.71 9.75
N VAL A 75 8.74 15.36 10.89
CA VAL A 75 9.35 15.02 12.19
C VAL A 75 8.35 14.63 13.28
N ILE A 76 7.05 14.73 13.01
CA ILE A 76 6.01 14.46 14.01
C ILE A 76 5.93 12.97 14.36
N ASP A 77 5.72 12.70 15.65
CA ASP A 77 5.36 11.37 16.10
C ASP A 77 3.83 11.23 16.20
N LEU A 78 3.22 10.62 15.17
CA LEU A 78 1.77 10.43 15.13
C LEU A 78 1.23 9.57 16.28
N SER A 79 2.06 8.76 16.94
CA SER A 79 1.59 7.93 18.06
C SER A 79 1.05 8.74 19.24
N GLU A 80 1.53 9.97 19.41
CA GLU A 80 1.11 10.91 20.45
C GLU A 80 0.00 11.88 19.99
N VAL A 81 -0.38 11.84 18.71
CA VAL A 81 -1.45 12.69 18.15
C VAL A 81 -2.81 11.98 18.28
N ALA A 82 -3.88 12.72 18.59
CA ALA A 82 -5.22 12.14 18.68
C ALA A 82 -5.75 11.68 17.30
N SER A 83 -6.45 10.54 17.25
CA SER A 83 -7.00 10.02 15.97
C SER A 83 -7.92 11.02 15.26
N SER A 84 -8.76 11.75 16.01
CA SER A 84 -9.64 12.77 15.43
C SER A 84 -8.85 13.87 14.71
N THR A 85 -7.71 14.28 15.25
CA THR A 85 -6.83 15.28 14.63
C THR A 85 -6.22 14.74 13.34
N ILE A 86 -5.78 13.47 13.33
CA ILE A 86 -5.23 12.83 12.13
C ILE A 86 -6.31 12.69 11.05
N GLU A 87 -7.53 12.31 11.41
CA GLU A 87 -8.67 12.22 10.48
C GLU A 87 -9.03 13.59 9.87
N ASP A 88 -8.99 14.66 10.67
CA ASP A 88 -9.19 16.02 10.18
C ASP A 88 -8.08 16.43 9.21
N TRP A 89 -6.82 16.07 9.49
CA TRP A 89 -5.71 16.31 8.59
C TRP A 89 -5.81 15.54 7.27
N ILE A 90 -6.17 14.26 7.31
CA ILE A 90 -6.45 13.46 6.10
C ILE A 90 -7.47 14.20 5.21
N ARG A 91 -8.50 14.80 5.82
CA ARG A 91 -9.54 15.52 5.10
C ARG A 91 -9.08 16.86 4.55
N ALA A 92 -8.30 17.62 5.31
CA ALA A 92 -8.09 19.04 5.06
C ALA A 92 -6.75 19.39 4.40
N LEU A 93 -5.68 18.63 4.65
CA LEU A 93 -4.34 18.98 4.16
C LEU A 93 -4.27 18.90 2.62
N PRO A 94 -3.44 19.70 1.93
CA PRO A 94 -3.09 19.50 0.52
C PRO A 94 -2.39 18.15 0.27
N ASP A 95 -2.37 17.66 -0.97
CA ASP A 95 -1.82 16.32 -1.27
C ASP A 95 -0.35 16.17 -0.91
N ALA A 96 0.47 17.21 -1.08
CA ALA A 96 1.89 17.16 -0.69
C ALA A 96 2.06 16.92 0.81
N GLU A 97 1.27 17.62 1.63
CA GLU A 97 1.27 17.49 3.09
C GLU A 97 0.62 16.17 3.52
N ALA A 98 -0.48 15.75 2.88
CA ALA A 98 -1.12 14.46 3.14
C ALA A 98 -0.19 13.28 2.79
N ASN A 99 0.68 13.44 1.80
CA ASN A 99 1.71 12.46 1.46
C ASN A 99 2.76 12.34 2.56
N GLU A 100 3.25 13.45 3.12
CA GLU A 100 4.14 13.43 4.28
C GLU A 100 3.45 12.87 5.53
N LEU A 101 2.17 13.20 5.75
CA LEU A 101 1.36 12.61 6.81
C LEU A 101 1.30 11.08 6.68
N ALA A 102 1.10 10.57 5.46
CA ALA A 102 1.11 9.13 5.20
C ALA A 102 2.49 8.53 5.55
N GLY A 103 3.58 9.17 5.11
CA GLY A 103 4.95 8.75 5.43
C GLY A 103 5.28 8.76 6.94
N ALA A 104 4.61 9.61 7.72
CA ALA A 104 4.77 9.69 9.17
C ALA A 104 4.05 8.57 9.95
N ILE A 105 3.25 7.72 9.30
CA ILE A 105 2.57 6.59 9.95
C ILE A 105 3.63 5.62 10.53
N PRO A 106 3.62 5.35 11.85
CA PRO A 106 4.71 4.64 12.49
C PRO A 106 4.57 3.12 12.38
N VAL A 107 4.91 2.57 11.22
CA VAL A 107 4.92 1.12 10.97
C VAL A 107 6.15 0.44 11.57
N GLN A 108 5.97 -0.81 12.04
CA GLN A 108 7.05 -1.69 12.50
C GLN A 108 7.94 -1.14 13.64
N ARG A 109 7.46 -0.18 14.45
CA ARG A 109 8.26 0.30 15.59
C ARG A 109 8.50 -0.82 16.62
N PRO A 110 9.70 -0.93 17.23
CA PRO A 110 10.03 -2.03 18.14
C PRO A 110 9.09 -2.18 19.35
N HIS A 111 8.45 -1.10 19.78
CA HIS A 111 7.63 -1.07 21.00
C HIS A 111 6.13 -0.83 20.75
N SER A 112 5.65 -0.87 19.49
CA SER A 112 4.21 -0.78 19.22
C SER A 112 3.47 -2.02 19.70
N SER A 113 2.23 -1.82 20.14
CA SER A 113 1.28 -2.89 20.44
C SER A 113 0.44 -3.29 19.22
N CYS A 114 -0.21 -4.46 19.27
CA CYS A 114 -1.18 -4.87 18.24
C CYS A 114 -2.32 -3.86 18.06
N LYS A 115 -2.74 -3.20 19.15
CA LYS A 115 -3.75 -2.13 19.10
C LYS A 115 -3.26 -0.92 18.32
N ASP A 116 -1.98 -0.57 18.46
CA ASP A 116 -1.39 0.54 17.71
C ASP A 116 -1.30 0.20 16.22
N ASP A 117 -0.83 -0.99 15.87
CA ASP A 117 -0.73 -1.41 14.47
C ASP A 117 -2.13 -1.50 13.80
N LEU A 118 -3.17 -1.96 14.52
CA LEU A 118 -4.56 -1.91 14.03
C LEU A 118 -5.05 -0.48 13.81
N ARG A 119 -4.69 0.45 14.70
CA ARG A 119 -4.99 1.87 14.52
C ARG A 119 -4.33 2.40 13.25
N TRP A 120 -3.10 2.00 12.95
CA TRP A 120 -2.39 2.44 11.74
C TRP A 120 -2.95 1.85 10.46
N VAL A 121 -3.42 0.61 10.49
CA VAL A 121 -4.22 0.02 9.40
C VAL A 121 -5.42 0.92 9.09
N GLU A 122 -6.19 1.31 10.11
CA GLU A 122 -7.39 2.14 9.90
C GLU A 122 -7.05 3.56 9.39
N VAL A 123 -6.04 4.21 9.98
CA VAL A 123 -5.58 5.54 9.53
C VAL A 123 -5.13 5.50 8.07
N ALA A 124 -4.33 4.50 7.69
CA ALA A 124 -3.85 4.36 6.32
C ALA A 124 -4.98 4.04 5.33
N ARG A 125 -5.91 3.15 5.72
CA ARG A 125 -7.11 2.81 4.93
C ARG A 125 -7.97 4.04 4.67
N LEU A 126 -8.28 4.81 5.72
CA LEU A 126 -9.04 6.06 5.62
C LEU A 126 -8.30 7.10 4.77
N GLY A 127 -6.98 7.21 4.93
CA GLY A 127 -6.14 8.09 4.14
C GLY A 127 -6.24 7.80 2.65
N TYR A 128 -6.08 6.54 2.25
CA TYR A 128 -6.21 6.14 0.85
C TYR A 128 -7.64 6.36 0.33
N GLU A 129 -8.66 6.00 1.11
CA GLU A 129 -10.06 6.17 0.69
C GLU A 129 -10.43 7.65 0.44
N LYS A 130 -9.86 8.58 1.20
CA LYS A 130 -10.12 10.01 1.04
C LYS A 130 -9.26 10.67 -0.02
N ARG A 131 -8.02 10.20 -0.22
CA ARG A 131 -6.99 10.94 -0.97
C ARG A 131 -6.46 10.23 -2.20
N ARG A 132 -6.64 8.91 -2.29
CA ARG A 132 -6.10 8.06 -3.35
C ARG A 132 -4.57 8.17 -3.53
N LEU A 133 -3.84 8.63 -2.51
CA LEU A 133 -2.39 8.75 -2.57
C LEU A 133 -1.74 7.37 -2.33
N PRO A 134 -0.84 6.91 -3.21
CA PRO A 134 -0.24 5.58 -3.11
C PRO A 134 0.58 5.39 -1.82
N THR A 135 1.11 6.45 -1.22
CA THR A 135 1.82 6.34 0.06
C THR A 135 0.91 5.82 1.17
N PHE A 136 -0.37 6.20 1.22
CA PHE A 136 -1.30 5.61 2.19
C PHE A 136 -1.50 4.11 1.93
N LEU A 137 -1.54 3.69 0.66
CA LEU A 137 -1.66 2.28 0.30
C LEU A 137 -0.41 1.49 0.72
N VAL A 138 0.79 2.03 0.49
CA VAL A 138 2.05 1.43 0.95
C VAL A 138 2.06 1.28 2.47
N MET A 139 1.63 2.32 3.19
CA MET A 139 1.62 2.32 4.66
C MET A 139 0.53 1.43 5.26
N LEU A 140 -0.60 1.26 4.56
CA LEU A 140 -1.65 0.32 4.92
C LEU A 140 -1.10 -1.12 4.95
N PHE A 141 -0.51 -1.57 3.85
CA PHE A 141 0.03 -2.92 3.78
C PHE A 141 1.25 -3.12 4.68
N SER A 142 2.07 -2.09 4.87
CA SER A 142 3.17 -2.12 5.85
C SER A 142 2.66 -2.29 7.30
N SER A 143 1.51 -1.70 7.63
CA SER A 143 0.86 -1.87 8.94
C SER A 143 0.30 -3.28 9.12
N LEU A 144 -0.29 -3.88 8.08
CA LEU A 144 -0.73 -5.27 8.09
C LEU A 144 0.44 -6.24 8.28
N GLU A 145 1.57 -6.00 7.62
CA GLU A 145 2.79 -6.78 7.82
C GLU A 145 3.35 -6.66 9.25
N ALA A 146 3.18 -5.51 9.90
CA ALA A 146 3.58 -5.32 11.29
C ALA A 146 2.74 -6.18 12.24
N LEU A 147 1.42 -6.28 12.02
CA LEU A 147 0.52 -7.17 12.76
C LEU A 147 0.97 -8.64 12.64
N ASP A 148 1.25 -9.09 11.42
CA ASP A 148 1.75 -10.44 11.16
C ASP A 148 3.08 -10.70 11.89
N SER A 149 4.02 -9.76 11.76
CA SER A 149 5.37 -9.91 12.33
C SER A 149 5.34 -10.00 13.86
N ARG A 150 4.37 -9.34 14.50
CA ARG A 150 4.13 -9.43 15.95
C ARG A 150 3.25 -10.60 16.36
N HIS A 151 2.74 -11.39 15.41
CA HIS A 151 1.81 -12.48 15.66
C HIS A 151 0.55 -12.00 16.40
N CYS A 152 0.04 -10.84 16.02
CA CYS A 152 -1.19 -10.29 16.58
C CYS A 152 -2.37 -11.20 16.23
N PRO A 153 -3.25 -11.55 17.20
CA PRO A 153 -4.38 -12.43 16.96
C PRO A 153 -5.40 -11.84 15.97
N GLU A 154 -5.44 -10.52 15.82
CA GLU A 154 -6.33 -9.82 14.90
C GLU A 154 -5.82 -9.78 13.45
N ALA A 155 -4.57 -10.18 13.19
CA ALA A 155 -3.95 -10.07 11.86
C ALA A 155 -4.76 -10.78 10.76
N PRO A 156 -5.25 -12.03 10.93
CA PRO A 156 -6.04 -12.70 9.89
C PRO A 156 -7.30 -11.91 9.52
N GLN A 157 -8.05 -11.45 10.52
CA GLN A 157 -9.27 -10.67 10.29
C GLN A 157 -8.97 -9.31 9.65
N ALA A 158 -7.85 -8.67 10.02
CA ALA A 158 -7.44 -7.41 9.42
C ALA A 158 -7.13 -7.57 7.92
N TRP A 159 -6.44 -8.64 7.52
CA TRP A 159 -6.18 -8.96 6.12
C TRP A 159 -7.47 -9.23 5.34
N GLU A 160 -8.40 -10.01 5.90
CA GLU A 160 -9.71 -10.26 5.29
C GLU A 160 -10.50 -8.96 5.07
N ASN A 161 -10.62 -8.14 6.11
CA ASN A 161 -11.35 -6.86 6.02
C ASN A 161 -10.73 -5.93 4.96
N ILE A 162 -9.40 -5.91 4.83
CA ILE A 162 -8.73 -5.11 3.80
C ILE A 162 -8.89 -5.73 2.41
N GLY A 163 -8.96 -7.05 2.27
CA GLY A 163 -9.31 -7.71 1.01
C GLY A 163 -10.69 -7.31 0.51
N ASP A 164 -11.71 -7.38 1.38
CA ASP A 164 -13.08 -6.97 1.07
C ASP A 164 -13.15 -5.48 0.70
N TRP A 165 -12.54 -4.62 1.53
CA TRP A 165 -12.45 -3.18 1.28
C TRP A 165 -11.73 -2.86 -0.04
N LEU A 166 -10.66 -3.58 -0.38
CA LEU A 166 -9.93 -3.39 -1.63
C LEU A 166 -10.82 -3.70 -2.83
N GLY A 167 -11.65 -4.75 -2.74
CA GLY A 167 -12.65 -5.09 -3.75
C GLY A 167 -13.63 -3.93 -3.98
N ASP A 168 -14.21 -3.40 -2.91
CA ASP A 168 -15.15 -2.28 -2.97
C ASP A 168 -14.50 -1.00 -3.53
N VAL A 169 -13.26 -0.71 -3.13
CA VAL A 169 -12.50 0.43 -3.63
C VAL A 169 -12.21 0.27 -5.12
N TYR A 170 -11.73 -0.89 -5.55
CA TYR A 170 -11.44 -1.17 -6.95
C TYR A 170 -12.69 -0.99 -7.83
N ASP A 171 -13.83 -1.55 -7.40
CA ASP A 171 -15.11 -1.41 -8.10
C ASP A 171 -15.51 0.08 -8.26
N ARG A 172 -15.29 0.91 -7.23
CA ARG A 172 -15.54 2.36 -7.30
C ARG A 172 -14.56 3.07 -8.25
N LEU A 173 -13.28 2.74 -8.20
CA LEU A 173 -12.26 3.35 -9.07
C LEU A 173 -12.51 3.04 -10.55
N VAL A 174 -12.90 1.80 -10.87
CA VAL A 174 -13.32 1.42 -12.23
C VAL A 174 -14.53 2.25 -12.67
N LYS A 175 -15.54 2.39 -11.80
CA LYS A 175 -16.73 3.20 -12.09
C LYS A 175 -16.41 4.67 -12.32
N ASP A 176 -15.46 5.22 -11.56
CA ASP A 176 -15.04 6.61 -11.66
C ASP A 176 -14.05 6.85 -12.83
N GLY A 177 -13.52 5.78 -13.43
CA GLY A 177 -12.52 5.85 -14.51
C GLY A 177 -11.14 6.33 -14.02
N ASP A 178 -10.81 6.10 -12.75
CA ASP A 178 -9.55 6.55 -12.15
C ASP A 178 -8.41 5.57 -12.45
N SER A 179 -7.82 5.70 -13.64
CA SER A 179 -6.75 4.80 -14.10
C SER A 179 -5.48 4.91 -13.29
N GLU A 180 -5.14 6.09 -12.75
CA GLU A 180 -3.92 6.29 -11.95
C GLU A 180 -4.02 5.49 -10.63
N ALA A 181 -5.15 5.59 -9.92
CA ALA A 181 -5.34 4.81 -8.69
C ALA A 181 -5.41 3.29 -8.94
N LEU A 182 -5.96 2.86 -10.08
CA LEU A 182 -5.97 1.44 -10.47
C LEU A 182 -4.55 0.91 -10.76
N GLU A 183 -3.72 1.72 -11.44
CA GLU A 183 -2.31 1.41 -11.67
C GLU A 183 -1.54 1.31 -10.35
N ASP A 184 -1.80 2.21 -9.41
CA ASP A 184 -1.22 2.16 -8.06
C ASP A 184 -1.61 0.88 -7.31
N ILE A 185 -2.87 0.45 -7.37
CA ILE A 185 -3.28 -0.83 -6.76
C ILE A 185 -2.54 -2.00 -7.41
N SER A 186 -2.43 -2.01 -8.74
CA SER A 186 -1.68 -3.06 -9.44
C SER A 186 -0.22 -3.11 -8.97
N LEU A 187 0.44 -1.96 -8.92
CA LEU A 187 1.87 -1.84 -8.62
C LEU A 187 2.19 -2.10 -7.15
N PHE A 188 1.40 -1.55 -6.23
CA PHE A 188 1.69 -1.60 -4.80
C PHE A 188 1.01 -2.75 -4.08
N VAL A 189 -0.13 -3.24 -4.59
CA VAL A 189 -0.84 -4.38 -3.97
C VAL A 189 -0.59 -5.67 -4.74
N PHE A 190 -1.00 -5.75 -6.00
CA PHE A 190 -1.03 -7.02 -6.71
C PHE A 190 0.37 -7.57 -7.00
N GLU A 191 1.34 -6.74 -7.39
CA GLU A 191 2.72 -7.20 -7.57
C GLU A 191 3.38 -7.73 -6.28
N ASN A 192 2.82 -7.42 -5.09
CA ASN A 192 3.52 -7.61 -3.82
C ASN A 192 2.81 -8.56 -2.84
N TYR A 193 1.49 -8.69 -2.91
CA TYR A 193 0.69 -9.33 -1.86
C TYR A 193 -0.29 -10.41 -2.37
N LEU A 194 -0.24 -10.81 -3.65
CA LEU A 194 -1.08 -11.91 -4.17
C LEU A 194 -0.73 -13.29 -3.58
N ASP A 195 0.38 -13.43 -2.88
CA ASP A 195 0.70 -14.63 -2.12
C ASP A 195 -0.23 -14.77 -0.89
N ARG A 196 -0.75 -13.67 -0.37
CA ARG A 196 -1.71 -13.64 0.74
C ARG A 196 -3.10 -14.06 0.29
N ASP A 197 -3.70 -15.02 0.99
CA ASP A 197 -4.98 -15.62 0.61
C ASP A 197 -6.10 -14.56 0.50
N SER A 198 -6.27 -13.69 1.51
CA SER A 198 -7.31 -12.65 1.49
C SER A 198 -7.17 -11.67 0.31
N ILE A 199 -5.94 -11.33 -0.08
CA ILE A 199 -5.69 -10.41 -1.21
C ILE A 199 -5.88 -11.14 -2.54
N PHE A 200 -5.44 -12.39 -2.61
CA PHE A 200 -5.64 -13.25 -3.76
C PHE A 200 -7.12 -13.50 -4.06
N ASP A 201 -7.92 -13.78 -3.05
CA ASP A 201 -9.37 -14.01 -3.18
C ASP A 201 -10.08 -12.74 -3.66
N ALA A 202 -9.74 -11.59 -3.08
CA ALA A 202 -10.24 -10.29 -3.52
C ALA A 202 -9.87 -10.01 -5.00
N PHE A 203 -8.61 -10.26 -5.37
CA PHE A 203 -8.12 -10.12 -6.74
C PHE A 203 -8.85 -11.04 -7.73
N CYS A 204 -9.07 -12.31 -7.37
CA CYS A 204 -9.85 -13.23 -8.20
C CYS A 204 -11.28 -12.72 -8.39
N GLY A 205 -11.92 -12.25 -7.31
CA GLY A 205 -13.23 -11.62 -7.39
C GLY A 205 -13.25 -10.42 -8.34
N MET A 206 -12.22 -9.57 -8.31
CA MET A 206 -12.09 -8.44 -9.23
C MET A 206 -11.89 -8.89 -10.68
N VAL A 207 -11.07 -9.93 -10.94
CA VAL A 207 -10.87 -10.51 -12.28
C VAL A 207 -12.21 -10.98 -12.86
N VAL A 208 -13.06 -11.62 -12.04
CA VAL A 208 -14.38 -12.09 -12.46
C VAL A 208 -15.31 -10.92 -12.83
N ARG A 209 -15.26 -9.82 -12.06
CA ARG A 209 -16.18 -8.67 -12.25
C ARG A 209 -15.72 -7.68 -13.31
N HIS A 210 -14.42 -7.59 -13.58
CA HIS A 210 -13.82 -6.54 -14.41
C HIS A 210 -13.05 -7.12 -15.59
N GLU A 211 -13.69 -7.10 -16.77
CA GLU A 211 -13.11 -7.59 -18.04
C GLU A 211 -11.74 -6.95 -18.35
N ALA A 212 -11.57 -5.66 -18.05
CA ALA A 212 -10.28 -4.98 -18.28
C ALA A 212 -9.14 -5.60 -17.46
N LEU A 213 -9.41 -5.98 -16.20
CA LEU A 213 -8.44 -6.67 -15.36
C LEU A 213 -8.21 -8.10 -15.84
N ALA A 214 -9.27 -8.83 -16.20
CA ALA A 214 -9.16 -10.16 -16.80
C ALA A 214 -8.28 -10.15 -18.05
N MET A 215 -8.46 -9.16 -18.93
CA MET A 215 -7.63 -8.97 -20.12
C MET A 215 -6.19 -8.62 -19.75
N GLN A 216 -5.95 -7.69 -18.82
CA GLN A 216 -4.61 -7.31 -18.38
C GLN A 216 -3.83 -8.53 -17.84
N VAL A 217 -4.45 -9.28 -16.95
CA VAL A 217 -3.84 -10.45 -16.28
C VAL A 217 -3.54 -11.56 -17.28
N SER A 218 -4.47 -11.84 -18.19
CA SER A 218 -4.30 -12.91 -19.19
C SER A 218 -3.39 -12.52 -20.37
N ALA A 219 -3.28 -11.23 -20.70
CA ALA A 219 -2.40 -10.73 -21.75
C ALA A 219 -0.92 -10.69 -21.31
N ASN A 220 -0.65 -10.40 -20.04
CA ASN A 220 0.70 -10.42 -19.49
C ASN A 220 0.77 -11.05 -18.09
N PRO A 221 0.53 -12.37 -17.98
CA PRO A 221 0.49 -13.06 -16.69
C PRO A 221 1.84 -13.09 -15.97
N SER A 222 2.94 -12.89 -16.72
CA SER A 222 4.29 -12.83 -16.16
C SER A 222 4.52 -11.61 -15.25
N LEU A 223 3.65 -10.61 -15.29
CA LEU A 223 3.75 -9.43 -14.42
C LEU A 223 3.30 -9.75 -12.98
N LEU A 224 2.19 -10.47 -12.83
CA LEU A 224 1.51 -10.62 -11.54
C LEU A 224 1.58 -12.03 -10.97
N LEU A 225 1.67 -13.06 -11.82
CA LEU A 225 1.52 -14.45 -11.39
C LEU A 225 2.81 -15.28 -11.20
N PRO A 226 4.04 -14.87 -11.61
CA PRO A 226 5.16 -15.80 -11.73
C PRO A 226 5.61 -16.43 -10.40
N GLU A 227 5.46 -15.71 -9.29
CA GLU A 227 5.89 -16.17 -7.96
C GLU A 227 4.76 -16.90 -7.19
N LEU A 228 3.54 -16.97 -7.74
CA LEU A 228 2.43 -17.66 -7.10
C LEU A 228 2.55 -19.19 -7.24
N PRO A 229 1.99 -19.97 -6.29
CA PRO A 229 1.80 -21.40 -6.48
C PRO A 229 1.04 -21.72 -7.77
N ARG A 230 1.40 -22.82 -8.42
CA ARG A 230 0.83 -23.23 -9.70
C ARG A 230 -0.70 -23.29 -9.69
N GLU A 231 -1.29 -23.75 -8.60
CA GLU A 231 -2.75 -23.85 -8.42
C GLU A 231 -3.41 -22.46 -8.49
N LYS A 232 -2.84 -21.47 -7.80
CA LYS A 232 -3.28 -20.07 -7.84
C LYS A 232 -3.12 -19.46 -9.24
N GLN A 233 -1.99 -19.74 -9.91
CA GLN A 233 -1.77 -19.30 -11.29
C GLN A 233 -2.83 -19.86 -12.25
N GLN A 234 -3.16 -21.15 -12.12
CA GLN A 234 -4.17 -21.80 -12.95
C GLN A 234 -5.54 -21.19 -12.73
N LEU A 235 -5.95 -21.08 -11.46
CA LEU A 235 -7.25 -20.52 -11.08
C LEU A 235 -7.47 -19.13 -11.67
N VAL A 236 -6.53 -18.19 -11.44
CA VAL A 236 -6.65 -16.81 -11.97
C VAL A 236 -6.77 -16.80 -13.49
N LEU A 237 -6.00 -17.63 -14.19
CA LEU A 237 -6.01 -17.66 -15.65
C LEU A 237 -7.29 -18.31 -16.21
N GLU A 238 -7.86 -19.28 -15.51
CA GLU A 238 -9.16 -19.86 -15.84
C GLU A 238 -10.27 -18.83 -15.63
N GLU A 239 -10.27 -18.13 -14.50
CA GLU A 239 -11.22 -17.05 -14.22
C GLU A 239 -11.10 -15.90 -15.22
N ALA A 240 -9.87 -15.47 -15.54
CA ALA A 240 -9.66 -14.44 -16.54
C ALA A 240 -10.20 -14.86 -17.92
N ALA A 241 -9.93 -16.11 -18.35
CA ALA A 241 -10.43 -16.63 -19.63
C ALA A 241 -11.96 -16.73 -19.68
N ALA A 242 -12.61 -17.05 -18.56
CA ALA A 242 -14.06 -17.11 -18.47
C ALA A 242 -14.74 -15.73 -18.49
N ASN A 243 -14.03 -14.68 -18.09
CA ASN A 243 -14.59 -13.34 -17.84
C ASN A 243 -14.00 -12.26 -18.78
N GLY A 244 -13.74 -12.62 -20.04
CA GLY A 244 -13.38 -11.68 -21.11
C GLY A 244 -11.88 -11.48 -21.34
N GLY A 245 -11.02 -12.21 -20.62
CA GLY A 245 -9.60 -12.30 -20.90
C GLY A 245 -9.25 -13.24 -22.08
N ARG A 246 -7.95 -13.42 -22.31
CA ARG A 246 -7.44 -14.35 -23.34
C ARG A 246 -7.70 -15.81 -22.97
N PRO A 247 -7.80 -16.72 -23.96
CA PRO A 247 -7.96 -18.14 -23.69
C PRO A 247 -6.86 -18.69 -22.77
N PHE A 248 -7.24 -19.53 -21.81
CA PHE A 248 -6.33 -20.10 -20.81
C PHE A 248 -5.05 -20.67 -21.44
N LYS A 249 -5.15 -21.42 -22.55
CA LYS A 249 -3.99 -22.02 -23.21
C LYS A 249 -2.96 -20.98 -23.66
N GLU A 250 -3.41 -19.84 -24.17
CA GLU A 250 -2.53 -18.75 -24.62
C GLU A 250 -1.87 -18.06 -23.44
N ALA A 251 -2.66 -17.69 -22.42
CA ALA A 251 -2.15 -17.04 -21.22
C ALA A 251 -1.19 -17.97 -20.44
N TRP A 252 -1.52 -19.26 -20.33
CA TRP A 252 -0.67 -20.28 -19.70
C TRP A 252 0.65 -20.45 -20.46
N ALA A 253 0.63 -20.43 -21.79
CA ALA A 253 1.83 -20.47 -22.61
C ALA A 253 2.69 -19.21 -22.41
N ALA A 254 2.08 -18.03 -22.37
CA ALA A 254 2.75 -16.76 -22.11
C ALA A 254 3.43 -16.73 -20.72
N LEU A 255 2.76 -17.24 -19.68
CA LEU A 255 3.34 -17.34 -18.33
C LEU A 255 4.58 -18.24 -18.29
N ASN A 256 4.57 -19.35 -19.04
CA ASN A 256 5.63 -20.35 -19.02
C ASN A 256 6.72 -20.12 -20.09
N GLY A 257 6.71 -18.98 -20.79
CA GLY A 257 7.70 -18.63 -21.82
C GLY A 257 7.64 -19.52 -23.07
N ARG A 258 6.47 -20.05 -23.40
CA ARG A 258 6.22 -20.86 -24.61
C ARG A 258 5.26 -20.16 -25.59
N ALA A 259 5.39 -18.85 -25.74
CA ALA A 259 4.70 -18.08 -26.77
C ALA A 259 5.60 -17.95 -28.01
#